data_AF-A0A0C3Q2H7-F1
#
_entry.id   AF-A0A0C3Q2H7-F1
#
_cell.length_a   1.000
_cell.length_b   1.000
_cell.length_c   1.000
_cell.angle_alpha   90.00
_cell.angle_beta   90.00
_cell.angle_gamma   90.00
#
_symmetry.space_group_name_H-M   'P 1'
#
loop_
_entity.id
_entity.type
_entity.pdbx_description
1 polymer ?
#
loop_
_entity_poly.entity_id
_entity_poly.type
_entity_poly.pdbx_seq_one_letter_code
_entity_poly.pdbx_strand_id
1 'polypeptide(L)'
;EYYALLKAKRQGLGLVRFIGELFKLQMLTERIMHECIKKLLSKIDNPEEEEIESLCKLLTTVGQALDTPKAKGHMDIYFGRMQMLADNPHVASRIRYMLLDVIELRHRSWRPRNATAGPSTIAQVREQDAKEKAAAAQQASKVVPMSRGGSQRGNRGAPEQGPDGWN
;
A
#
# COMPACT_ATOMS: atom_id res chain seq x y z
N GLU A 1 -39.68 21.77 -0.99
CA GLU A 1 -38.36 22.39 -0.75
C GLU A 1 -37.29 21.37 -0.36
N TYR A 2 -37.49 20.50 0.63
CA TYR A 2 -36.55 19.43 1.04
C TYR A 2 -35.99 18.57 -0.12
N TYR A 3 -36.85 18.07 -1.01
CA TYR A 3 -36.43 17.25 -2.16
C TYR A 3 -35.55 18.00 -3.17
N ALA A 4 -35.76 19.32 -3.34
CA ALA A 4 -34.94 20.13 -4.23
C ALA A 4 -33.53 20.32 -3.66
N LEU A 5 -33.41 20.52 -2.34
CA LEU A 5 -32.14 20.59 -1.64
C LEU A 5 -31.35 19.26 -1.74
N LEU A 6 -32.01 18.13 -1.51
CA LEU A 6 -31.39 16.81 -1.68
C LEU A 6 -30.91 16.57 -3.12
N LYS A 7 -31.70 16.99 -4.12
CA LYS A 7 -31.32 16.87 -5.53
C LYS A 7 -30.10 17.74 -5.87
N ALA A 8 -30.08 19.00 -5.42
CA ALA A 8 -28.96 19.90 -5.62
C ALA A 8 -27.68 19.38 -4.94
N LYS A 9 -27.81 18.82 -3.72
CA LYS A 9 -26.71 18.18 -3.00
C LYS A 9 -26.13 16.98 -3.77
N ARG A 10 -26.98 16.06 -4.23
CA ARG A 10 -26.55 14.90 -5.04
C ARG A 10 -25.87 15.33 -6.34
N GLN A 11 -26.37 16.36 -7.00
CA GLN A 11 -25.75 16.96 -8.18
C GLN A 11 -24.37 17.55 -7.86
N GLY A 12 -24.22 18.22 -6.72
CA GLY A 12 -22.94 18.76 -6.25
C GLY A 12 -21.85 17.69 -6.07
N LEU A 13 -22.19 16.52 -5.52
CA LEU A 13 -21.23 15.42 -5.37
C LEU A 13 -20.81 14.82 -6.72
N GLY A 14 -21.76 14.71 -7.66
CA GLY A 14 -21.47 14.30 -9.04
C GLY A 14 -20.54 15.31 -9.75
N LEU A 15 -20.76 16.60 -9.52
CA LEU A 15 -19.92 17.67 -10.04
C LEU A 15 -18.48 17.58 -9.52
N VAL A 16 -18.27 17.29 -8.23
CA VAL A 16 -16.92 17.10 -7.66
C VAL A 16 -16.15 16.00 -8.37
N ARG A 17 -16.80 14.84 -8.63
CA ARG A 17 -16.17 13.74 -9.37
C ARG A 17 -15.86 14.13 -10.82
N PHE A 18 -16.80 14.80 -11.48
CA PHE A 18 -16.62 15.28 -12.84
C PHE A 18 -15.46 16.27 -12.96
N ILE A 19 -15.35 17.22 -12.02
CA ILE A 19 -14.21 18.15 -11.92
C ILE A 19 -12.88 17.41 -11.81
N GLY A 20 -12.81 16.35 -10.98
CA GLY A 20 -11.62 15.51 -10.87
C GLY A 20 -11.22 14.84 -12.19
N GLU A 21 -12.19 14.34 -12.95
CA GLU A 21 -11.93 13.73 -14.26
C GLU A 21 -11.48 14.78 -15.30
N LEU A 22 -12.07 15.98 -15.30
CA LEU A 22 -11.63 17.07 -16.17
C LEU A 22 -10.19 17.51 -15.87
N PHE A 23 -9.79 17.53 -14.60
CA PHE A 23 -8.42 17.84 -14.21
C PHE A 23 -7.42 16.79 -14.73
N LYS A 24 -7.78 15.50 -14.69
CA LYS A 24 -6.95 14.44 -15.30
C LYS A 24 -6.74 14.66 -16.80
N LEU A 25 -7.75 15.16 -17.50
CA LEU A 25 -7.67 15.52 -18.91
C LEU A 25 -6.95 16.85 -19.18
N GLN A 26 -6.32 17.45 -18.16
CA GLN A 26 -5.63 18.76 -18.25
C GLN A 26 -6.55 19.90 -18.70
N MET A 27 -7.87 19.76 -18.50
CA MET A 27 -8.85 20.78 -18.87
C MET A 27 -9.11 21.80 -17.75
N LEU A 28 -8.59 21.54 -16.55
CA LEU A 28 -8.69 22.42 -15.39
C LEU A 28 -7.31 22.68 -14.81
N THR A 29 -7.17 23.84 -14.15
CA THR A 29 -5.93 24.23 -13.48
C THR A 29 -5.92 23.79 -12.03
N GLU A 30 -4.71 23.65 -11.45
CA GLU A 30 -4.52 23.34 -10.03
C GLU A 30 -5.26 24.33 -9.10
N ARG A 31 -5.36 25.60 -9.50
CA ARG A 31 -6.07 26.63 -8.75
C ARG A 31 -7.55 26.25 -8.52
N ILE A 32 -8.25 25.80 -9.57
CA ILE A 32 -9.66 25.41 -9.47
C ILE A 32 -9.83 24.18 -8.57
N MET A 33 -8.88 23.24 -8.64
CA MET A 33 -8.89 22.05 -7.80
C MET A 33 -8.70 22.37 -6.32
N HIS A 34 -7.76 23.25 -5.99
CA HIS A 34 -7.57 23.69 -4.62
C HIS A 34 -8.80 24.41 -4.04
N GLU A 35 -9.49 25.23 -4.83
CA GLU A 35 -10.75 25.86 -4.39
C GLU A 35 -11.85 24.81 -4.13
N CYS A 36 -11.93 23.76 -4.96
CA CYS A 36 -12.86 22.65 -4.72
C CYS A 36 -12.56 21.94 -3.39
N ILE A 37 -11.29 21.61 -3.13
CA ILE A 37 -10.85 20.96 -1.88
C ILE A 37 -11.13 21.85 -0.66
N LYS A 38 -10.81 23.15 -0.74
CA LYS A 38 -11.09 24.11 0.34
C LYS A 38 -12.58 24.16 0.67
N LYS A 39 -13.45 24.16 -0.35
CA LYS A 39 -14.89 24.18 -0.16
C LYS A 39 -15.40 22.91 0.53
N LEU A 40 -14.87 21.75 0.16
CA LEU A 40 -15.20 20.47 0.81
C LEU A 40 -14.71 20.41 2.27
N LEU A 41 -13.57 21.05 2.57
CA LEU A 41 -12.99 21.13 3.93
C LEU A 41 -13.45 22.36 4.74
N SER A 42 -14.47 23.10 4.28
CA SER A 42 -14.90 24.34 4.93
C SER A 42 -15.80 24.13 6.15
N LYS A 43 -16.50 22.99 6.23
CA LYS A 43 -17.44 22.65 7.31
C LYS A 43 -16.83 21.62 8.27
N ILE A 44 -15.94 22.06 9.15
CA ILE A 44 -15.26 21.16 10.10
C ILE A 44 -16.15 20.81 11.29
N ASP A 45 -17.05 21.72 11.70
CA ASP A 45 -17.88 21.53 12.91
C ASP A 45 -19.02 20.52 12.73
N ASN A 46 -19.56 20.40 11.53
CA ASN A 46 -20.59 19.41 11.19
C ASN A 46 -20.36 18.88 9.76
N PRO A 47 -19.33 18.04 9.58
CA PRO A 47 -18.98 17.54 8.26
C PRO A 47 -20.00 16.48 7.83
N GLU A 48 -20.57 16.65 6.65
CA GLU A 48 -21.47 15.64 6.10
C GLU A 48 -20.66 14.46 5.55
N GLU A 49 -21.07 13.23 5.89
CA GLU A 49 -20.33 12.02 5.48
C GLU A 49 -20.13 11.94 3.96
N GLU A 50 -21.13 12.34 3.19
CA GLU A 50 -21.08 12.35 1.71
C GLU A 50 -20.05 13.34 1.15
N GLU A 51 -19.87 14.50 1.81
CA GLU A 51 -18.87 15.51 1.43
C GLU A 51 -17.46 14.97 1.71
N ILE A 52 -17.25 14.33 2.86
CA ILE A 52 -15.98 13.66 3.20
C ILE A 52 -15.69 12.52 2.21
N GLU A 53 -16.66 11.64 1.94
CA GLU A 53 -16.45 10.55 0.97
C GLU A 53 -16.06 11.10 -0.42
N SER A 54 -16.67 12.21 -0.84
CA SER A 54 -16.37 12.82 -2.13
C SER A 54 -14.99 13.48 -2.15
N LEU A 55 -14.56 14.10 -1.04
CA LEU A 55 -13.19 14.59 -0.87
C LEU A 55 -12.17 13.44 -0.97
N CYS A 56 -12.39 12.34 -0.25
CA CYS A 56 -11.48 11.19 -0.27
C CYS A 56 -11.37 10.60 -1.69
N LYS A 57 -12.51 10.45 -2.39
CA LYS A 57 -12.53 9.99 -3.79
C LYS A 57 -11.80 10.96 -4.72
N LEU A 58 -12.02 12.27 -4.57
CA LEU A 58 -11.32 13.29 -5.35
C LEU A 58 -9.80 13.18 -5.16
N LEU A 59 -9.33 13.18 -3.91
CA LEU A 59 -7.90 13.12 -3.58
C LEU A 59 -7.25 11.81 -4.02
N THR A 60 -7.96 10.69 -3.96
CA THR A 60 -7.45 9.40 -4.48
C THR A 60 -7.17 9.48 -5.99
N THR A 61 -8.01 10.21 -6.73
CA THR A 61 -7.91 10.32 -8.19
C THR A 61 -6.88 11.36 -8.65
N VAL A 62 -6.86 12.53 -8.01
CA VAL A 62 -6.06 13.68 -8.48
C VAL A 62 -4.91 14.08 -7.55
N GLY A 63 -4.82 13.48 -6.36
CA GLY A 63 -3.92 13.93 -5.31
C GLY A 63 -2.45 13.84 -5.68
N GLN A 64 -2.04 12.81 -6.41
CA GLN A 64 -0.66 12.68 -6.90
C GLN A 64 -0.25 13.84 -7.81
N ALA A 65 -1.15 14.29 -8.68
CA ALA A 65 -0.90 15.40 -9.60
C ALA A 65 -0.95 16.77 -8.90
N LEU A 66 -1.68 16.88 -7.78
CA LEU A 66 -1.78 18.11 -6.98
C LEU A 66 -0.69 18.26 -5.92
N ASP A 67 -0.08 17.16 -5.45
CA ASP A 67 0.94 17.18 -4.40
C ASP A 67 2.34 17.49 -4.97
N THR A 68 2.46 18.68 -5.56
CA THR A 68 3.72 19.20 -6.10
C THR A 68 4.49 19.97 -5.03
N PRO A 69 5.83 20.14 -5.16
CA PRO A 69 6.61 20.96 -4.23
C PRO A 69 6.09 22.39 -4.05
N LYS A 70 5.47 22.96 -5.09
CA LYS A 70 4.86 24.30 -5.06
C LYS A 70 3.56 24.33 -4.25
N ALA A 71 2.77 23.27 -4.33
CA ALA A 71 1.47 23.15 -3.67
C ALA A 71 1.54 22.45 -2.30
N LYS A 72 2.71 21.95 -1.89
CA LYS A 72 2.92 21.20 -0.66
C LYS A 72 2.33 21.88 0.58
N GLY A 73 2.53 23.19 0.73
CA GLY A 73 1.98 23.95 1.86
C GLY A 73 0.45 23.89 1.94
N HIS A 74 -0.25 23.96 0.81
CA HIS A 74 -1.71 23.78 0.79
C HIS A 74 -2.10 22.35 1.15
N MET A 75 -1.40 21.36 0.59
CA MET A 75 -1.67 19.95 0.83
C MET A 75 -1.46 19.58 2.31
N ASP A 76 -0.42 20.11 2.95
CA ASP A 76 -0.17 19.91 4.38
C ASP A 76 -1.32 20.45 5.25
N ILE A 77 -1.86 21.62 4.91
CA ILE A 77 -3.03 22.18 5.59
C ILE A 77 -4.26 21.29 5.41
N TYR A 78 -4.51 20.81 4.19
CA TYR A 78 -5.67 19.94 3.92
C TYR A 78 -5.59 18.63 4.69
N PHE A 79 -4.42 17.98 4.68
CA PHE A 79 -4.23 16.72 5.38
C PHE A 79 -4.22 16.90 6.90
N GLY A 80 -3.75 18.04 7.42
CA GLY A 80 -3.91 18.39 8.83
C GLY A 80 -5.37 18.49 9.24
N ARG A 81 -6.23 19.13 8.43
CA ARG A 81 -7.68 19.17 8.67
C ARG A 81 -8.33 17.79 8.58
N MET A 82 -7.92 16.98 7.61
CA MET A 82 -8.41 15.60 7.48
C MET A 82 -8.04 14.75 8.69
N GLN A 83 -6.85 14.95 9.26
CA GLN A 83 -6.44 14.28 10.49
C GLN A 83 -7.33 14.69 11.68
N MET A 84 -7.62 15.99 11.85
CA MET A 84 -8.55 16.45 12.88
C MET A 84 -9.95 15.83 12.75
N LEU A 85 -10.44 15.66 11.52
CA LEU A 85 -11.70 14.98 11.24
C LEU A 85 -11.64 13.48 11.56
N ALA A 86 -10.52 12.83 11.28
CA ALA A 86 -10.30 11.42 11.57
C ALA A 86 -10.22 11.16 13.08
N ASP A 87 -9.68 12.10 13.86
CA ASP A 87 -9.57 11.98 15.32
C ASP A 87 -10.87 12.35 16.05
N ASN A 88 -11.86 12.93 15.35
CA ASN A 88 -13.12 13.32 15.95
C ASN A 88 -14.00 12.09 16.29
N PRO A 89 -14.38 11.88 17.56
CA PRO A 89 -15.20 10.75 17.98
C PRO A 89 -16.63 10.77 17.40
N HIS A 90 -17.14 11.94 17.02
CA HIS A 90 -18.48 12.11 16.44
C HIS A 90 -18.59 11.70 14.97
N VAL A 91 -17.45 11.49 14.28
CA VAL A 91 -17.43 11.01 12.91
C VAL A 91 -17.55 9.48 12.90
N ALA A 92 -18.41 8.94 12.04
CA ALA A 92 -18.61 7.50 11.92
C ALA A 92 -17.30 6.76 11.58
N SER A 93 -17.07 5.60 12.19
CA SER A 93 -15.83 4.83 12.02
C SER A 93 -15.47 4.58 10.56
N ARG A 94 -16.45 4.24 9.71
CA ARG A 94 -16.25 4.06 8.26
C ARG A 94 -15.59 5.27 7.61
N ILE A 95 -16.06 6.47 7.94
CA ILE A 95 -15.56 7.73 7.37
C ILE A 95 -14.17 8.04 7.92
N ARG A 96 -13.93 7.80 9.23
CA ARG A 96 -12.59 7.91 9.82
C ARG A 96 -11.57 7.02 9.12
N TYR A 97 -11.89 5.74 8.91
CA TYR A 97 -11.01 4.83 8.18
C TYR A 97 -10.77 5.28 6.74
N MET A 98 -11.79 5.81 6.06
CA MET A 98 -11.63 6.36 4.71
C MET A 98 -10.68 7.57 4.67
N LEU A 99 -10.73 8.45 5.68
CA LEU A 99 -9.77 9.56 5.82
C LEU A 99 -8.35 9.04 6.05
N LEU A 100 -8.19 8.11 6.99
CA LEU A 100 -6.90 7.50 7.32
C LEU A 100 -6.27 6.80 6.12
N ASP A 101 -7.05 6.10 5.30
CA ASP A 101 -6.57 5.44 4.08
C ASP A 101 -5.97 6.44 3.09
N VAL A 102 -6.60 7.61 2.91
CA VAL A 102 -6.10 8.66 2.03
C VAL A 102 -4.88 9.36 2.62
N ILE A 103 -4.86 9.60 3.94
CA ILE A 103 -3.70 10.16 4.65
C ILE A 103 -2.50 9.24 4.48
N GLU A 104 -2.69 7.94 4.68
CA GLU A 104 -1.64 6.94 4.49
C GLU A 104 -1.19 6.84 3.02
N LEU A 105 -2.12 6.94 2.07
CA LEU A 105 -1.79 6.98 0.63
C LEU A 105 -0.82 8.13 0.32
N ARG A 106 -1.03 9.32 0.90
CA ARG A 106 -0.11 10.45 0.77
C ARG A 106 1.25 10.18 1.41
N HIS A 107 1.28 9.61 2.62
CA HIS A 107 2.54 9.22 3.29
C HIS A 107 3.38 8.23 2.48
N ARG A 108 2.72 7.40 1.66
CA ARG A 108 3.37 6.48 0.70
C ARG A 108 3.73 7.12 -0.64
N SER A 109 3.74 8.45 -0.71
CA SER A 109 3.96 9.21 -1.94
C SER A 109 3.00 8.79 -3.07
N TRP A 110 1.72 8.63 -2.72
CA TRP A 110 0.62 8.27 -3.62
C TRP A 110 0.78 6.90 -4.30
N ARG A 111 1.55 5.99 -3.70
CA ARG A 111 1.69 4.61 -4.18
C ARG A 111 0.57 3.72 -3.63
N PRO A 112 -0.26 3.11 -4.50
CA PRO A 112 -1.27 2.16 -4.06
C PRO A 112 -0.64 0.95 -3.36
N ARG A 113 -1.30 0.43 -2.32
CA ARG A 113 -0.84 -0.75 -1.57
C ARG A 113 -0.76 -2.02 -2.45
N ASN A 114 -1.58 -2.08 -3.51
CA ASN A 114 -1.86 -3.27 -4.31
C ASN A 114 -1.61 -3.09 -5.82
N ALA A 115 -0.54 -2.41 -6.24
CA ALA A 115 -0.19 -2.37 -7.67
C ALA A 115 0.12 -3.77 -8.26
N THR A 116 0.33 -4.78 -7.41
CA THR A 116 0.68 -6.17 -7.75
C THR A 116 -0.21 -7.22 -7.08
N ALA A 117 -1.43 -6.88 -6.64
CA ALA A 117 -2.35 -7.86 -6.04
C ALA A 117 -3.36 -8.42 -7.06
N GLY A 118 -2.89 -8.73 -8.27
CA GLY A 118 -3.54 -9.80 -9.04
C GLY A 118 -3.14 -11.14 -8.42
N PRO A 119 -3.98 -12.19 -8.51
CA PRO A 119 -3.51 -13.52 -8.15
C PRO A 119 -2.24 -13.80 -8.96
N SER A 120 -1.13 -14.07 -8.26
CA SER A 120 0.10 -14.50 -8.91
C SER A 120 -0.24 -15.66 -9.84
N THR A 121 0.11 -15.53 -11.12
CA THR A 121 -0.18 -16.58 -12.09
C THR A 121 0.54 -17.86 -11.65
N ILE A 122 -0.04 -19.04 -11.91
CA ILE A 122 0.59 -20.34 -11.59
C ILE A 122 2.02 -20.44 -12.17
N ALA A 123 2.28 -19.73 -13.27
CA ALA A 123 3.59 -19.60 -13.89
C ALA A 123 4.61 -18.90 -12.97
N GLN A 124 4.22 -17.79 -12.33
CA GLN A 124 5.09 -17.05 -11.41
C GLN A 124 5.42 -17.85 -10.14
N VAL A 125 4.46 -18.62 -9.62
CA VAL A 125 4.68 -19.50 -8.47
C VAL A 125 5.67 -20.62 -8.82
N ARG A 126 5.47 -21.29 -9.97
CA ARG A 126 6.37 -22.37 -10.42
C ARG A 126 7.78 -21.87 -10.74
N GLU A 127 7.92 -20.67 -11.29
CA GLU A 127 9.23 -20.07 -11.57
C GLU A 127 9.96 -19.72 -10.27
N GLN A 128 9.24 -19.26 -9.25
CA GLN A 128 9.80 -18.94 -7.95
C GLN A 128 10.23 -20.21 -7.20
N ASP A 129 9.40 -21.26 -7.21
CA ASP A 129 9.74 -22.58 -6.66
C ASP A 129 10.94 -23.21 -7.39
N ALA A 130 11.04 -23.05 -8.72
CA ALA A 130 12.16 -23.56 -9.50
C ALA A 130 13.46 -22.82 -9.17
N LYS A 131 13.40 -21.49 -8.99
CA LYS A 131 14.55 -20.68 -8.59
C LYS A 131 14.99 -21.00 -7.17
N GLU A 132 14.07 -21.22 -6.24
CA GLU A 132 14.38 -21.62 -4.87
C GLU A 132 14.97 -23.03 -4.81
N LYS A 133 14.44 -23.99 -5.58
CA LYS A 133 15.03 -25.33 -5.70
C LYS A 133 16.42 -25.31 -6.34
N ALA A 134 16.63 -24.47 -7.36
CA ALA A 134 17.94 -24.31 -7.98
C ALA A 134 18.96 -23.66 -7.03
N ALA A 135 18.54 -22.65 -6.24
CA ALA A 135 19.38 -22.02 -5.23
C ALA A 135 19.72 -22.98 -4.08
N ALA A 136 18.75 -23.79 -3.63
CA ALA A 136 18.97 -24.84 -2.63
C ALA A 136 19.90 -25.94 -3.16
N ALA A 137 19.77 -26.34 -4.44
CA ALA A 137 20.66 -27.30 -5.07
C ALA A 137 22.09 -26.75 -5.25
N GLN A 138 22.25 -25.46 -5.55
CA GLN A 138 23.57 -24.80 -5.61
C GLN A 138 24.20 -24.59 -4.22
N GLN A 139 23.39 -24.41 -3.18
CA GLN A 139 23.88 -24.43 -1.80
C GLN A 139 24.27 -25.83 -1.36
N ALA A 140 23.50 -26.86 -1.72
CA ALA A 140 23.84 -28.26 -1.45
C ALA A 140 25.08 -28.75 -2.22
N SER A 141 25.30 -28.28 -3.46
CA SER A 141 26.49 -28.64 -4.24
C SER A 141 27.78 -27.94 -3.78
N LYS A 142 27.68 -26.84 -3.02
CA LYS A 142 28.82 -26.27 -2.28
C LYS A 142 29.21 -27.09 -1.04
N VAL A 143 28.42 -28.09 -0.66
CA VAL A 143 28.63 -28.92 0.54
C VAL A 143 28.79 -30.40 0.18
N VAL A 144 29.77 -30.76 -0.68
CA VAL A 144 30.23 -32.16 -0.83
C VAL A 144 31.68 -32.17 -1.37
N PRO A 145 32.55 -33.16 -1.09
CA PRO A 145 32.94 -33.81 0.17
C PRO A 145 34.47 -33.69 0.42
N MET A 146 34.94 -33.62 1.67
CA MET A 146 36.37 -33.92 1.94
C MET A 146 36.57 -35.43 1.91
N SER A 147 36.94 -35.96 0.75
CA SER A 147 37.69 -37.22 0.65
C SER A 147 39.04 -36.89 0.02
N ARG A 148 40.07 -36.79 0.87
CA ARG A 148 41.48 -36.83 0.46
C ARG A 148 42.09 -38.06 1.11
N GLY A 149 42.28 -39.10 0.31
CA GLY A 149 42.92 -40.33 0.72
C GLY A 149 44.43 -40.19 0.95
N GLY A 150 45.01 -41.24 1.52
CA GLY A 150 46.37 -41.68 1.22
C GLY A 150 47.44 -41.50 2.30
N SER A 151 47.66 -42.58 3.06
CA SER A 151 48.96 -43.11 3.55
C SER A 151 49.88 -42.27 4.45
N GLN A 152 50.07 -42.73 5.71
CA GLN A 152 51.30 -43.41 6.20
C GLN A 152 51.62 -43.12 7.69
N ARG A 153 52.23 -44.13 8.35
CA ARG A 153 52.60 -44.30 9.78
C ARG A 153 51.41 -44.65 10.69
N GLY A 154 51.29 -45.84 11.27
CA GLY A 154 52.31 -46.79 11.68
C GLY A 154 52.22 -46.95 13.20
N ASN A 155 52.20 -48.21 13.65
CA ASN A 155 52.60 -48.69 14.98
C ASN A 155 51.50 -49.02 16.02
N ARG A 156 51.44 -50.35 16.27
CA ARG A 156 51.19 -51.10 17.52
C ARG A 156 49.79 -51.65 17.84
N GLY A 157 49.73 -52.99 17.83
CA GLY A 157 49.13 -53.77 18.91
C GLY A 157 47.91 -54.59 18.53
N ALA A 158 48.12 -55.89 18.26
CA ALA A 158 47.08 -56.93 18.35
C ALA A 158 47.16 -57.60 19.75
N PRO A 159 46.27 -58.54 20.15
CA PRO A 159 45.05 -59.04 19.49
C PRO A 159 43.80 -59.18 20.40
N GLU A 160 42.70 -59.60 19.78
CA GLU A 160 41.73 -60.63 20.25
C GLU A 160 40.33 -60.27 20.80
N GLN A 161 39.40 -61.14 20.37
CA GLN A 161 38.05 -61.49 20.84
C GLN A 161 36.84 -60.73 20.28
N GLY A 162 35.98 -61.50 19.60
CA GLY A 162 34.76 -61.09 18.89
C GLY A 162 33.50 -61.09 19.75
N PRO A 163 32.34 -61.37 19.13
CA PRO A 163 31.19 -60.47 18.94
C PRO A 163 30.21 -60.48 20.14
N ASP A 164 29.29 -59.52 20.24
CA ASP A 164 27.81 -59.67 20.29
C ASP A 164 27.22 -58.24 20.47
N GLY A 165 26.18 -57.75 19.80
CA GLY A 165 24.80 -58.23 19.81
C GLY A 165 23.87 -57.12 20.35
N TRP A 166 22.97 -56.64 19.49
CA TRP A 166 21.79 -55.76 19.66
C TRP A 166 21.31 -55.32 21.06
N ASN A 167 20.96 -54.03 21.18
CA ASN A 167 19.74 -53.57 21.87
C ASN A 167 19.28 -52.21 21.32
#